data_AF-A0AA92UA15-F1
#
_entry.id   AF-A0AA92UA15-F1
#
_cell.length_a   1.000
_cell.length_b   1.000
_cell.length_c   1.000
_cell.angle_alpha   90.00
_cell.angle_beta   90.00
_cell.angle_gamma   90.00
#
_symmetry.space_group_name_H-M   'P 1'
#
loop_
_entity.id
_entity.type
_entity.pdbx_description
1 polymer ?
#
loop_
_entity_poly.entity_id
_entity_poly.type
_entity_poly.pdbx_seq_one_letter_code
_entity_poly.pdbx_strand_id
1 'polypeptide(L)'
;MYIMARGNSYDKSYSDKYLKEKKIKRVGPLLEQMLFDDICSLKTLELEFDISNPTVKNLRSMKSSVSHNTLNKFCYIIGHYLHQENEAVENYQKHVTERELWLNKLFDMKEKYHKIYGESANDVEDLIKKKIDLRKFVTQGIK
;
A
#
# COMPACT_ATOMS: atom_id res chain seq x y z
N MET A 1 -36.12 -1.13 14.39
CA MET A 1 -35.81 0.11 13.63
C MET A 1 -34.39 0.00 13.11
N TYR A 2 -34.21 -0.28 11.82
CA TYR A 2 -32.89 -0.45 11.20
C TYR A 2 -32.25 0.93 11.04
N ILE A 3 -31.21 1.24 11.81
CA ILE A 3 -30.40 2.44 11.57
C ILE A 3 -29.37 2.04 10.50
N MET A 4 -29.70 2.30 9.24
CA MET A 4 -28.69 2.29 8.17
C MET A 4 -27.69 3.40 8.48
N ALA A 5 -26.49 3.03 8.92
CA ALA A 5 -25.36 3.94 8.96
C ALA A 5 -25.11 4.43 7.54
N ARG A 6 -25.47 5.70 7.26
CA ARG A 6 -25.23 6.37 5.98
C ARG A 6 -23.74 6.28 5.67
N GLY A 7 -23.38 5.49 4.66
CA GLY A 7 -22.01 5.36 4.18
C GLY A 7 -21.43 6.74 3.90
N ASN A 8 -20.25 7.02 4.47
CA ASN A 8 -19.49 8.21 4.13
C ASN A 8 -19.21 8.17 2.62
N SER A 9 -19.93 8.98 1.84
CA SER A 9 -19.55 9.24 0.45
C SER A 9 -18.23 10.00 0.49
N TYR A 10 -17.16 9.40 -0.02
CA TYR A 10 -15.83 10.04 -0.10
C TYR A 10 -15.65 10.89 -1.37
N ASP A 11 -16.63 10.90 -2.27
CA ASP A 11 -16.57 11.57 -3.57
C ASP A 11 -17.61 12.70 -3.64
N LYS A 12 -17.65 13.56 -2.61
CA LYS A 12 -18.66 14.63 -2.45
C LYS A 12 -18.45 15.80 -3.40
N SER A 13 -17.20 16.02 -3.85
CA SER A 13 -16.84 17.10 -4.76
C SER A 13 -16.03 16.62 -5.97
N TYR A 14 -15.92 17.49 -6.99
CA TYR A 14 -15.00 17.28 -8.10
C TYR A 14 -13.54 17.17 -7.61
N SER A 15 -13.18 18.00 -6.64
CA SER A 15 -11.84 17.99 -6.03
C SER A 15 -11.53 16.64 -5.38
N ASP A 16 -12.48 16.02 -4.68
CA ASP A 16 -12.27 14.71 -4.04
C ASP A 16 -12.01 13.62 -5.09
N LYS A 17 -12.81 13.61 -6.16
CA LYS A 17 -12.64 12.67 -7.28
C LYS A 17 -11.30 12.88 -7.98
N TYR A 18 -10.93 14.13 -8.23
CA TYR A 18 -9.65 14.51 -8.85
C TYR A 18 -8.45 14.07 -8.00
N LEU A 19 -8.49 14.31 -6.70
CA LEU A 19 -7.43 13.89 -5.77
C LEU A 19 -7.33 12.35 -5.69
N LYS A 20 -8.47 11.66 -5.66
CA LYS A 20 -8.52 10.19 -5.72
C LYS A 20 -7.85 9.66 -6.99
N GLU A 21 -8.20 10.21 -8.15
CA GLU A 21 -7.61 9.81 -9.44
C GLU A 21 -6.11 10.09 -9.49
N LYS A 22 -5.66 11.24 -8.97
CA LYS A 22 -4.22 11.51 -8.81
C LYS A 22 -3.53 10.49 -7.92
N LYS A 23 -4.13 10.11 -6.80
CA LYS A 23 -3.59 9.10 -5.89
C LYS A 23 -3.51 7.73 -6.58
N ILE A 24 -4.55 7.32 -7.32
CA ILE A 24 -4.57 6.09 -8.13
C ILE A 24 -3.40 6.09 -9.13
N LYS A 25 -3.18 7.20 -9.86
CA LYS A 25 -2.09 7.35 -10.83
C LYS A 25 -0.69 7.29 -10.23
N ARG A 26 -0.55 7.47 -8.91
CA ARG A 26 0.74 7.33 -8.21
C ARG A 26 0.89 5.96 -7.55
N VAL A 27 -0.17 5.43 -6.95
CA VAL A 27 -0.17 4.11 -6.29
C VAL A 27 -0.04 2.98 -7.30
N GLY A 28 -0.75 3.05 -8.44
CA GLY A 28 -0.73 2.00 -9.47
C GLY A 28 0.68 1.66 -9.97
N PRO A 29 1.47 2.65 -10.43
CA PRO A 29 2.85 2.42 -10.86
C PRO A 29 3.78 1.95 -9.74
N LEU A 30 3.61 2.43 -8.50
CA LEU A 30 4.41 1.96 -7.37
C LEU A 30 4.13 0.48 -7.08
N LEU A 31 2.85 0.07 -7.11
CA LEU A 31 2.47 -1.33 -6.95
C LEU A 31 2.97 -2.20 -8.10
N GLU A 32 2.91 -1.71 -9.35
CA GLU A 32 3.49 -2.40 -10.51
C GLU A 32 4.98 -2.68 -10.30
N GLN A 33 5.72 -1.65 -9.85
CA GLN A 33 7.14 -1.77 -9.58
C GLN A 33 7.40 -2.83 -8.49
N MET A 34 6.65 -2.81 -7.38
CA MET A 34 6.80 -3.82 -6.31
C MET A 34 6.53 -5.25 -6.78
N LEU A 35 5.57 -5.45 -7.68
CA LEU A 35 5.26 -6.76 -8.25
C LEU A 35 6.35 -7.21 -9.24
N PHE A 36 6.86 -6.29 -10.06
CA PHE A 36 7.94 -6.57 -11.01
C PHE A 36 9.25 -6.94 -10.28
N ASP A 37 9.51 -6.26 -9.17
CA ASP A 37 10.71 -6.43 -8.35
C ASP A 37 10.61 -7.59 -7.33
N ASP A 38 9.53 -8.38 -7.38
CA ASP A 38 9.25 -9.49 -6.47
C ASP A 38 9.30 -9.12 -4.97
N ILE A 39 8.99 -7.86 -4.66
CA ILE A 39 8.83 -7.36 -3.28
C ILE A 39 7.54 -7.90 -2.67
N CYS A 40 6.52 -8.08 -3.50
CA CYS A 40 5.28 -8.76 -3.14
C CYS A 40 4.73 -9.52 -4.35
N SER A 41 3.78 -10.41 -4.13
CA SER A 41 3.11 -11.15 -5.19
C SER A 41 1.59 -11.06 -5.05
N LEU A 42 0.87 -11.34 -6.14
CA LEU A 42 -0.58 -11.47 -6.12
C LEU A 42 -1.06 -12.47 -5.04
N LYS A 43 -0.32 -13.57 -4.88
CA LYS A 43 -0.62 -14.62 -3.90
C LYS A 43 -0.46 -14.12 -2.47
N THR A 44 0.61 -13.40 -2.16
CA THR A 44 0.82 -12.88 -0.79
C THR A 44 -0.18 -11.78 -0.46
N LEU A 45 -0.53 -10.92 -1.43
CA LEU A 45 -1.57 -9.91 -1.28
C LEU A 45 -2.95 -10.52 -0.95
N GLU A 46 -3.30 -11.62 -1.60
CA GLU A 46 -4.54 -12.34 -1.33
C GLU A 46 -4.51 -13.02 0.05
N LEU A 47 -3.44 -13.77 0.35
CA LEU A 47 -3.34 -14.56 1.59
C LEU A 47 -3.19 -13.71 2.86
N GLU A 48 -2.42 -12.62 2.79
CA GLU A 48 -2.08 -11.83 3.98
C GLU A 48 -3.03 -10.65 4.22
N PHE A 49 -3.64 -10.12 3.16
CA PHE A 49 -4.43 -8.89 3.22
C PHE A 49 -5.83 -9.00 2.63
N ASP A 50 -6.25 -10.19 2.18
CA ASP A 50 -7.55 -10.43 1.54
C ASP A 50 -7.79 -9.48 0.34
N ILE A 51 -6.73 -9.23 -0.43
CA ILE A 51 -6.79 -8.41 -1.64
C ILE A 51 -6.93 -9.30 -2.87
N SER A 52 -8.13 -9.27 -3.46
CA SER A 52 -8.41 -10.02 -4.68
C SER A 52 -7.57 -9.56 -5.89
N ASN A 53 -7.25 -10.51 -6.78
CA ASN A 53 -6.57 -10.23 -8.05
C ASN A 53 -7.27 -9.14 -8.91
N PRO A 54 -8.61 -9.11 -9.04
CA PRO A 54 -9.30 -8.01 -9.71
C PRO A 54 -9.03 -6.64 -9.09
N THR A 55 -8.94 -6.53 -7.75
CA THR A 55 -8.62 -5.28 -7.07
C THR A 55 -7.22 -4.80 -7.43
N VAL A 56 -6.23 -5.70 -7.41
CA VAL A 56 -4.85 -5.39 -7.83
C VAL A 56 -4.83 -4.94 -9.30
N LYS A 57 -5.49 -5.68 -10.19
CA LYS A 57 -5.57 -5.34 -11.62
C LYS A 57 -6.18 -3.95 -11.85
N ASN A 58 -7.27 -3.62 -11.16
CA ASN A 58 -7.93 -2.33 -11.31
C ASN A 58 -7.01 -1.17 -10.87
N LEU A 59 -6.22 -1.35 -9.81
CA LEU A 59 -5.27 -0.35 -9.35
C LEU A 59 -4.10 -0.19 -10.31
N ARG A 60 -3.53 -1.30 -10.81
CA ARG A 60 -2.47 -1.30 -11.84
C ARG A 60 -2.91 -0.63 -13.13
N SER A 61 -4.15 -0.90 -13.56
CA SER A 61 -4.77 -0.23 -14.73
C SER A 61 -5.29 1.17 -14.42
N MET A 62 -5.02 1.71 -13.23
CA MET A 62 -5.39 3.06 -12.80
C MET A 62 -6.88 3.40 -12.98
N LYS A 63 -7.76 2.42 -12.78
CA LYS A 63 -9.21 2.63 -12.96
C LYS A 63 -9.75 3.59 -11.90
N SER A 64 -10.50 4.61 -12.33
CA SER A 64 -11.14 5.59 -11.45
C SER A 64 -12.19 4.99 -10.49
N SER A 65 -12.64 3.76 -10.77
CA SER A 65 -13.55 2.98 -9.91
C SER A 65 -12.90 2.45 -8.63
N VAL A 66 -11.56 2.51 -8.50
CA VAL A 66 -10.89 2.15 -7.25
C VAL A 66 -11.38 3.07 -6.12
N SER A 67 -11.76 2.44 -5.01
CA SER A 67 -12.31 3.16 -3.86
C SER A 67 -11.23 3.80 -2.99
N HIS A 68 -11.58 4.86 -2.24
CA HIS A 68 -10.70 5.44 -1.22
C HIS A 68 -10.30 4.41 -0.16
N ASN A 69 -11.22 3.54 0.25
CA ASN A 69 -10.93 2.47 1.20
C ASN A 69 -9.85 1.51 0.67
N THR A 70 -9.92 1.15 -0.61
CA THR A 70 -8.89 0.36 -1.28
C THR A 70 -7.55 1.09 -1.24
N LEU A 71 -7.50 2.37 -1.62
CA LEU A 71 -6.27 3.16 -1.57
C LEU A 71 -5.67 3.26 -0.17
N ASN A 72 -6.52 3.38 0.86
CA ASN A 72 -6.10 3.42 2.25
C ASN A 72 -5.56 2.06 2.71
N LYS A 73 -6.19 0.94 2.36
CA LYS A 73 -5.63 -0.40 2.60
C LYS A 73 -4.24 -0.54 1.97
N PHE A 74 -4.06 -0.07 0.74
CA PHE A 74 -2.76 -0.10 0.06
C PHE A 74 -1.69 0.77 0.74
N CYS A 75 -2.05 1.74 1.59
CA CYS A 75 -1.09 2.45 2.44
C CYS A 75 -0.36 1.48 3.38
N TYR A 76 -1.12 0.63 4.07
CA TYR A 76 -0.59 -0.34 5.02
C TYR A 76 0.16 -1.47 4.32
N ILE A 77 -0.38 -1.96 3.21
CA ILE A 77 0.21 -3.06 2.44
C ILE A 77 1.56 -2.66 1.86
N ILE A 78 1.64 -1.48 1.21
CA ILE A 78 2.90 -1.01 0.62
C ILE A 78 3.93 -0.76 1.71
N GLY A 79 3.55 -0.09 2.81
CA GLY A 79 4.45 0.14 3.93
C GLY A 79 4.96 -1.16 4.55
N HIS A 80 4.09 -2.17 4.70
CA HIS A 80 4.45 -3.49 5.21
C HIS A 80 5.54 -4.16 4.37
N TYR A 81 5.31 -4.32 3.07
CA TYR A 81 6.25 -5.02 2.21
C TYR A 81 7.54 -4.24 1.96
N LEU A 82 7.49 -2.91 1.83
CA LEU A 82 8.71 -2.10 1.73
C LEU A 82 9.56 -2.19 3.00
N HIS A 83 8.95 -2.28 4.18
CA HIS A 83 9.67 -2.49 5.43
C HIS A 83 10.32 -3.87 5.47
N GLN A 84 9.54 -4.94 5.22
CA GLN A 84 10.06 -6.31 5.21
C GLN A 84 11.22 -6.51 4.23
N GLU A 85 11.08 -5.97 3.01
CA GLU A 85 12.13 -6.09 2.01
C GLU A 85 13.39 -5.34 2.43
N ASN A 86 13.24 -4.13 2.99
CA ASN A 86 14.38 -3.38 3.52
C ASN A 86 15.08 -4.12 4.66
N GLU A 87 14.35 -4.68 5.62
CA GLU A 87 14.93 -5.49 6.69
C GLU A 87 15.66 -6.72 6.14
N ALA A 88 15.07 -7.43 5.17
CA ALA A 88 15.70 -8.61 4.58
C ALA A 88 17.02 -8.26 3.88
N VAL A 89 17.08 -7.13 3.18
CA VAL A 89 18.27 -6.66 2.46
C VAL A 89 19.31 -6.10 3.41
N GLU A 90 18.89 -5.36 4.43
CA GLU A 90 19.79 -4.85 5.48
C GLU A 90 20.46 -6.00 6.24
N ASN A 91 19.71 -7.07 6.52
CA ASN A 91 20.16 -8.27 7.21
C ASN A 91 20.80 -9.33 6.30
N TYR A 92 21.17 -8.98 5.06
CA TYR A 92 21.87 -9.87 4.12
C TYR A 92 21.11 -11.16 3.77
N GLN A 93 19.79 -11.16 3.87
CA GLN A 93 18.94 -12.29 3.50
C GLN A 93 18.55 -12.27 2.01
N LYS A 94 18.54 -11.08 1.39
CA LYS A 94 18.24 -10.88 -0.03
C LYS A 94 19.23 -9.91 -0.69
N HIS A 95 19.38 -10.04 -2.01
CA HIS A 95 20.17 -9.14 -2.86
C HIS A 95 21.60 -8.86 -2.37
N VAL A 96 22.25 -9.84 -1.75
CA VAL A 96 23.56 -9.68 -1.06
C VAL A 96 24.62 -9.04 -1.95
N THR A 97 24.74 -9.47 -3.21
CA THR A 97 25.75 -8.98 -4.15
C THR A 97 25.49 -7.54 -4.62
N GLU A 98 24.23 -7.15 -4.76
CA GLU A 98 23.81 -5.84 -5.29
C GLU A 98 23.16 -4.96 -4.22
N ARG A 99 23.50 -5.22 -2.95
CA ARG A 99 22.79 -4.69 -1.77
C ARG A 99 22.65 -3.18 -1.82
N GLU A 100 23.73 -2.46 -2.13
CA GLU A 100 23.72 -0.99 -2.16
C GLU A 100 22.78 -0.44 -3.23
N LEU A 101 22.80 -1.03 -4.44
CA LEU A 101 21.87 -0.67 -5.52
C LEU A 101 20.42 -0.93 -5.09
N TRP A 102 20.19 -2.03 -4.39
CA TRP A 102 18.86 -2.39 -3.93
C TRP A 102 18.35 -1.50 -2.80
N LEU A 103 19.20 -1.15 -1.85
CA LEU A 103 18.86 -0.19 -0.79
C LEU A 103 18.56 1.20 -1.36
N ASN A 104 19.32 1.67 -2.36
CA ASN A 104 19.03 2.92 -3.05
C ASN A 104 17.67 2.89 -3.75
N LYS A 105 17.34 1.77 -4.41
CA LYS A 105 16.04 1.59 -5.04
C LYS A 105 14.89 1.52 -4.02
N LEU A 106 15.08 0.83 -2.90
CA LEU A 106 14.11 0.80 -1.81
C LEU A 106 13.92 2.18 -1.18
N PHE A 107 14.98 2.97 -1.04
CA PHE A 107 14.91 4.36 -0.60
C PHE A 107 14.02 5.19 -1.54
N ASP A 108 14.24 5.11 -2.85
CA ASP A 108 13.39 5.81 -3.84
C ASP A 108 11.92 5.38 -3.77
N MET A 109 11.66 4.08 -3.57
CA MET A 109 10.30 3.55 -3.41
C MET A 109 9.64 4.04 -2.13
N LYS A 110 10.37 4.09 -1.01
CA LYS A 110 9.91 4.65 0.26
C LYS A 110 9.63 6.15 0.15
N GLU A 111 10.48 6.91 -0.54
CA GLU A 111 10.20 8.32 -0.81
C GLU A 111 8.91 8.51 -1.62
N LYS A 112 8.71 7.72 -2.68
CA LYS A 112 7.47 7.76 -3.48
C LYS A 112 6.26 7.42 -2.60
N TYR A 113 6.37 6.40 -1.76
CA TYR A 113 5.34 6.00 -0.81
C TYR A 113 4.97 7.17 0.13
N HIS A 114 5.96 7.82 0.75
CA HIS A 114 5.76 9.00 1.60
C HIS A 114 5.13 10.17 0.84
N LYS A 115 5.57 10.45 -0.39
CA LYS A 115 4.99 11.50 -1.26
C LYS A 115 3.52 11.22 -1.65
N ILE A 116 3.06 9.97 -1.56
CA ILE A 116 1.68 9.57 -1.87
C ILE A 116 0.79 9.62 -0.62
N TYR A 117 1.29 9.15 0.51
CA TYR A 117 0.50 8.90 1.71
C TYR A 117 0.71 9.90 2.84
N GLY A 118 1.81 10.67 2.81
CA GLY A 118 2.12 11.70 3.79
C GLY A 118 2.04 11.14 5.21
N GLU A 119 1.25 11.80 6.07
CA GLU A 119 1.12 11.40 7.47
C GLU A 119 0.64 9.96 7.67
N SER A 120 -0.19 9.42 6.77
CA SER A 120 -0.61 8.02 6.86
C SER A 120 0.55 7.03 6.68
N ALA A 121 1.63 7.42 5.99
CA ALA A 121 2.85 6.62 5.92
C ALA A 121 3.58 6.62 7.27
N ASN A 122 3.67 7.78 7.93
CA ASN A 122 4.25 7.92 9.27
C ASN A 122 3.49 7.05 10.29
N ASP A 123 2.16 7.06 10.24
CA ASP A 123 1.31 6.22 11.09
C ASP A 123 1.63 4.73 10.91
N VAL A 124 1.79 4.28 9.66
CA VAL A 124 2.13 2.89 9.34
C VAL A 124 3.50 2.52 9.88
N GLU A 125 4.50 3.39 9.73
CA GLU A 125 5.83 3.17 10.29
C GLU A 125 5.80 3.09 11.82
N ASP A 126 4.98 3.90 12.49
CA ASP A 126 4.83 3.86 13.93
C ASP A 126 4.14 2.57 14.41
N LEU A 127 3.15 2.07 13.65
CA LEU A 127 2.56 0.75 13.92
C LEU A 127 3.59 -0.37 13.78
N ILE A 128 4.45 -0.30 12.76
CA ILE A 128 5.55 -1.25 12.56
C ILE A 128 6.55 -1.19 13.71
N LYS A 129 6.99 0.01 14.13
CA LYS A 129 7.87 0.20 15.29
C LYS A 129 7.28 -0.39 16.57
N LYS A 130 5.95 -0.26 16.75
CA LYS A 130 5.18 -0.86 17.85
C LYS A 130 4.97 -2.38 17.69
N LYS A 131 5.50 -3.00 16.63
CA LYS A 131 5.37 -4.42 16.30
C LYS A 131 3.91 -4.88 16.17
N ILE A 132 3.03 -3.98 15.70
CA ILE A 132 1.64 -4.32 15.41
C ILE A 132 1.59 -5.11 14.09
N ASP A 133 0.89 -6.23 14.09
CA ASP A 133 0.69 -7.04 12.88
C ASP A 133 -0.30 -6.32 11.94
N LEU A 134 0.25 -5.65 10.93
CA LEU A 134 -0.52 -4.89 9.95
C LEU A 134 -1.50 -5.77 9.15
N ARG A 135 -1.20 -7.05 8.96
CA ARG A 135 -2.10 -7.99 8.26
C ARG A 135 -3.40 -8.16 9.03
N LYS A 136 -3.29 -8.37 10.35
CA LYS A 136 -4.45 -8.42 11.25
C LYS A 136 -5.13 -7.07 11.36
N PHE A 137 -4.38 -5.97 11.48
CA PHE A 137 -4.92 -4.63 11.58
C PHE A 137 -5.81 -4.26 10.38
N VAL A 138 -5.36 -4.59 9.16
CA VAL A 138 -6.10 -4.29 7.92
C VAL A 138 -7.31 -5.22 7.72
N THR A 139 -7.18 -6.51 8.08
CA THR A 139 -8.24 -7.52 7.85
C THR A 139 -9.33 -7.52 8.92
N GLN A 140 -9.01 -7.18 10.18
CA GLN A 140 -9.95 -7.16 11.30
C GLN A 140 -10.63 -5.80 11.52
N GLY A 141 -10.29 -4.81 10.69
CA GLY A 141 -10.89 -3.48 10.67
C GLY A 141 -9.98 -2.42 11.31
N ILE A 142 -9.66 -1.40 10.52
CA ILE A 142 -9.14 -0.12 11.01
C ILE A 142 -10.29 0.50 11.82
N LYS A 143 -10.19 0.50 13.14
CA LYS A 143 -11.20 1.09 14.04
C LYS A 143 -11.27 2.61 13.91
#